data_AF-A0A0F9WLP4-F1
#
_entry.id   AF-A0A0F9WLP4-F1
#
_cell.length_a   1.000
_cell.length_b   1.000
_cell.length_c   1.000
_cell.angle_alpha   90.00
_cell.angle_beta   90.00
_cell.angle_gamma   90.00
#
_symmetry.space_group_name_H-M   'P 1'
#
loop_
_entity.id
_entity.type
_entity.pdbx_description
1 polymer ?
#
loop_
_entity_poly.entity_id
_entity_poly.type
_entity_poly.pdbx_seq_one_letter_code
_entity_poly.pdbx_strand_id
1 'polypeptide(L)'
;MAKAIRILVVDDQPIVREGLQSLLSREEDMEVVGVGDGNEALAQVADLSPDIVLMDIKMPGVDGIECTRRIKNKFTSCRIIMLSLYDEYLTEAMEAGASGYLLKDTNRAEITQAIRDVHLGQVVISGGIPASSRFEYERRFEDKSAGDDILRAVQLVMPPPIDAMQLMEFIQRVDEVLGSRMVQMVGSVNDGTVITLSLIKPTSLADILNKLREMPEVAEIVEKIPAQENLLGLLKKAVAIRRLKPCPQKSILVTLKQDRRFKLGSYLGLSALTLTVLFAVINNVIQISSL
;
A
#
# COMPACT_ATOMS: atom_id res chain seq x y z
N MET A 1 14.25 -27.76 15.04
CA MET A 1 14.49 -26.94 13.84
C MET A 1 13.16 -26.36 13.41
N ALA A 2 13.10 -25.08 13.03
CA ALA A 2 11.90 -24.51 12.43
C ALA A 2 11.63 -25.24 11.11
N LYS A 3 10.35 -25.48 10.77
CA LYS A 3 9.98 -26.14 9.51
C LYS A 3 10.31 -25.20 8.35
N ALA A 4 11.02 -25.69 7.34
CA ALA A 4 11.34 -24.91 6.14
C ALA A 4 10.05 -24.49 5.39
N ILE A 5 10.07 -23.30 4.81
CA ILE A 5 8.98 -22.77 3.99
C ILE A 5 8.98 -23.55 2.66
N ARG A 6 7.87 -24.23 2.38
CA ARG A 6 7.75 -25.09 1.20
C ARG A 6 7.27 -24.27 0.02
N ILE A 7 8.07 -24.23 -1.04
CA ILE A 7 7.88 -23.35 -2.19
C ILE A 7 7.66 -24.18 -3.45
N LEU A 8 6.63 -23.85 -4.20
CA LEU A 8 6.41 -24.32 -5.56
C LEU A 8 6.80 -23.18 -6.53
N VAL A 9 7.61 -23.48 -7.55
CA VAL A 9 7.97 -22.50 -8.59
C VAL A 9 7.22 -22.83 -9.89
N VAL A 10 6.43 -21.89 -10.38
CA VAL A 10 5.61 -22.03 -11.58
C VAL A 10 6.00 -20.96 -12.59
N ASP A 11 6.61 -21.38 -13.69
CA ASP A 11 7.07 -20.50 -14.77
C ASP A 11 7.21 -21.35 -16.04
N ASP A 12 6.82 -20.85 -17.22
CA ASP A 12 6.92 -21.63 -18.46
C ASP A 12 8.37 -21.71 -18.98
N GLN A 13 9.27 -20.85 -18.51
CA GLN A 13 10.67 -20.78 -18.92
C GLN A 13 11.57 -21.65 -18.01
N PRO A 14 12.16 -22.75 -18.51
CA PRO A 14 12.98 -23.64 -17.68
C PRO A 14 14.16 -22.94 -16.99
N ILE A 15 14.81 -22.00 -17.69
CA ILE A 15 15.95 -21.24 -17.16
C ILE A 15 15.57 -20.38 -15.94
N VAL A 16 14.34 -19.86 -15.89
CA VAL A 16 13.85 -19.08 -14.76
C VAL A 16 13.60 -19.99 -13.56
N ARG A 17 13.03 -21.18 -13.78
CA ARG A 17 12.82 -22.18 -12.73
C ARG A 17 14.14 -22.63 -12.11
N GLU A 18 15.13 -22.95 -12.93
CA GLU A 18 16.48 -23.34 -12.48
C GLU A 18 17.16 -22.19 -11.71
N GLY A 19 17.04 -20.96 -12.20
CA GLY A 19 17.57 -19.77 -11.53
C GLY A 19 16.95 -19.55 -10.15
N LEU A 20 15.62 -19.66 -10.04
CA LEU A 20 14.89 -19.53 -8.78
C LEU A 20 15.21 -20.68 -7.82
N GLN A 21 15.30 -21.92 -8.30
CA GLN A 21 15.74 -23.05 -7.47
C GLN A 21 17.15 -22.84 -6.91
N SER A 22 18.10 -22.44 -7.76
CA SER A 22 19.48 -22.16 -7.35
C SER A 22 19.53 -21.03 -6.32
N LEU A 23 18.75 -19.97 -6.53
CA LEU A 23 18.64 -18.84 -5.61
C LEU A 23 18.12 -19.28 -4.23
N LEU A 24 17.01 -20.03 -4.21
CA LEU A 24 16.32 -20.44 -2.98
C LEU A 24 17.05 -21.55 -2.23
N SER A 25 17.79 -22.43 -2.93
CA SER A 25 18.60 -23.51 -2.31
C SER A 25 19.67 -23.01 -1.34
N ARG A 26 19.98 -21.72 -1.39
CA ARG A 26 21.00 -21.06 -0.57
C ARG A 26 20.42 -20.47 0.73
N GLU A 27 19.12 -20.60 0.96
CA GLU A 27 18.43 -20.19 2.18
C GLU A 27 18.07 -21.43 3.01
N GLU A 28 18.54 -21.51 4.26
CA GLU A 28 18.32 -22.70 5.11
C GLU A 28 16.87 -22.86 5.58
N ASP A 29 16.07 -21.79 5.51
CA ASP A 29 14.67 -21.76 5.93
C ASP A 29 13.67 -21.99 4.78
N MET A 30 14.15 -22.35 3.59
CA MET A 30 13.31 -22.52 2.39
C MET A 30 13.60 -23.85 1.68
N GLU A 31 12.56 -24.43 1.10
CA GLU A 31 12.66 -25.68 0.34
C GLU A 31 11.80 -25.58 -0.92
N VAL A 32 12.40 -25.77 -2.10
CA VAL A 32 11.62 -25.90 -3.34
C VAL A 32 11.13 -27.33 -3.48
N VAL A 33 9.82 -27.53 -3.30
CA VAL A 33 9.19 -28.86 -3.28
C VAL A 33 8.73 -29.33 -4.65
N GLY A 34 8.66 -28.42 -5.62
CA GLY A 34 8.25 -28.71 -6.99
C GLY A 34 8.53 -27.56 -7.94
N VAL A 35 8.54 -27.87 -9.22
CA VAL A 35 8.63 -26.91 -10.32
C VAL A 35 7.66 -27.33 -11.43
N GLY A 36 7.02 -26.37 -12.08
CA GLY A 36 6.07 -26.68 -13.16
C GLY A 36 5.64 -25.45 -13.95
N ASP A 37 4.61 -25.62 -14.77
CA ASP A 37 3.95 -24.54 -15.52
C ASP A 37 2.49 -24.35 -15.07
N GLY A 38 1.77 -23.41 -15.71
CA GLY A 38 0.40 -23.07 -15.37
C GLY A 38 -0.61 -24.24 -15.46
N ASN A 39 -0.35 -25.25 -16.30
CA ASN A 39 -1.23 -26.42 -16.44
C ASN A 39 -1.03 -27.42 -15.30
N GLU A 40 0.21 -27.55 -14.81
CA GLU A 40 0.57 -28.49 -13.75
C GLU A 40 0.37 -27.93 -12.35
N ALA A 41 0.43 -26.60 -12.21
CA ALA A 41 0.46 -25.91 -10.93
C ALA A 41 -0.68 -26.32 -9.97
N LEU A 42 -1.92 -26.44 -10.45
CA LEU A 42 -3.05 -26.80 -9.59
C LEU A 42 -2.94 -28.23 -9.04
N ALA A 43 -2.46 -29.18 -9.86
CA ALA A 43 -2.24 -30.56 -9.45
C ALA A 43 -1.07 -30.63 -8.45
N GLN A 44 0.04 -29.95 -8.76
CA GLN A 44 1.20 -29.89 -7.87
C GLN A 44 0.87 -29.24 -6.52
N VAL A 45 0.03 -28.19 -6.47
CA VAL A 45 -0.43 -27.62 -5.19
C VAL A 45 -1.22 -28.64 -4.38
N ALA A 46 -2.09 -29.43 -5.02
CA ALA A 46 -2.85 -30.47 -4.34
C ALA A 46 -1.95 -31.56 -3.75
N ASP A 47 -1.01 -32.05 -4.54
CA ASP A 47 -0.15 -33.18 -4.17
C ASP A 47 0.95 -32.77 -3.18
N LEU A 48 1.57 -31.61 -3.41
CA LEU A 48 2.72 -31.15 -2.64
C LEU A 48 2.30 -30.29 -1.46
N SER A 49 1.12 -29.66 -1.45
CA SER A 49 0.69 -28.73 -0.38
C SER A 49 1.76 -27.69 0.00
N PRO A 50 2.26 -26.88 -0.97
CA PRO A 50 3.26 -25.84 -0.69
C PRO A 50 2.68 -24.74 0.20
N ASP A 51 3.55 -24.07 0.98
CA ASP A 51 3.18 -22.89 1.75
C ASP A 51 3.06 -21.66 0.84
N ILE A 52 3.96 -21.55 -0.14
CA ILE A 52 4.06 -20.45 -1.11
C ILE A 52 4.19 -20.99 -2.53
N VAL A 53 3.51 -20.35 -3.47
CA VAL A 53 3.73 -20.52 -4.91
C VAL A 53 4.36 -19.24 -5.45
N LEU A 54 5.52 -19.35 -6.10
CA LEU A 54 6.07 -18.31 -6.97
C LEU A 54 5.49 -18.55 -8.36
N MET A 55 4.69 -17.61 -8.87
CA MET A 55 3.86 -17.80 -10.06
C MET A 55 4.21 -16.75 -11.11
N ASP A 56 4.66 -17.18 -12.29
CA ASP A 56 4.72 -16.30 -13.45
C ASP A 56 3.32 -15.95 -13.95
N ILE A 57 3.18 -14.78 -14.56
CA ILE A 57 1.91 -14.32 -15.13
C ILE A 57 1.71 -14.85 -16.54
N LYS A 58 2.68 -14.57 -17.42
CA LYS A 58 2.53 -14.79 -18.86
C LYS A 58 2.98 -16.20 -19.24
N MET A 59 2.10 -17.17 -19.02
CA MET A 59 2.31 -18.56 -19.43
C MET A 59 1.31 -18.98 -20.51
N PRO A 60 1.70 -19.85 -21.46
CA PRO A 60 0.78 -20.41 -22.45
C PRO A 60 -0.23 -21.37 -21.81
N GLY A 61 -1.46 -21.37 -22.35
CA GLY A 61 -2.54 -22.21 -21.83
C GLY A 61 -3.23 -21.53 -20.65
N VAL A 62 -2.90 -21.95 -19.43
CA VAL A 62 -3.43 -21.33 -18.20
C VAL A 62 -2.47 -20.25 -17.73
N ASP A 63 -2.89 -18.98 -17.84
CA ASP A 63 -2.11 -17.86 -17.33
C ASP A 63 -2.03 -17.85 -15.80
N GLY A 64 -1.04 -17.14 -15.25
CA GLY A 64 -0.79 -17.11 -13.80
C GLY A 64 -1.91 -16.51 -12.96
N ILE A 65 -2.68 -15.56 -13.51
CA ILE A 65 -3.78 -14.92 -12.79
C ILE A 65 -4.94 -15.90 -12.68
N GLU A 66 -5.29 -16.59 -13.77
CA GLU A 66 -6.31 -17.62 -13.78
C GLU A 66 -5.90 -18.83 -12.93
N CYS A 67 -4.62 -19.22 -12.98
CA CYS A 67 -4.08 -20.25 -12.10
C CYS A 67 -4.22 -19.85 -10.63
N THR A 68 -3.89 -18.61 -10.30
CA THR A 68 -4.08 -18.02 -8.96
C THR A 68 -5.53 -18.13 -8.50
N ARG A 69 -6.51 -17.72 -9.32
CA ARG A 69 -7.94 -17.85 -8.98
C ARG A 69 -8.32 -19.29 -8.68
N ARG A 70 -7.90 -20.24 -9.53
CA ARG A 70 -8.21 -21.66 -9.37
C ARG A 70 -7.61 -22.24 -8.09
N ILE A 71 -6.37 -21.89 -7.79
CA ILE A 71 -5.69 -22.32 -6.56
C ILE A 71 -6.40 -21.72 -5.35
N LYS A 72 -6.63 -20.41 -5.31
CA LYS A 72 -7.23 -19.73 -4.15
C LYS A 72 -8.66 -20.20 -3.86
N ASN A 73 -9.42 -20.58 -4.87
CA ASN A 73 -10.77 -21.14 -4.71
C ASN A 73 -10.79 -22.52 -4.02
N LYS A 74 -9.70 -23.31 -4.13
CA LYS A 74 -9.62 -24.66 -3.55
C LYS A 74 -8.70 -24.76 -2.34
N PHE A 75 -7.64 -23.94 -2.30
CA PHE A 75 -6.53 -24.01 -1.35
C PHE A 75 -6.28 -22.64 -0.74
N THR A 76 -7.18 -22.19 0.14
CA THR A 76 -7.13 -20.84 0.71
C THR A 76 -5.90 -20.56 1.57
N SER A 77 -5.29 -21.59 2.17
CA SER A 77 -4.06 -21.51 2.96
C SER A 77 -2.79 -21.32 2.12
N CYS A 78 -2.83 -21.74 0.84
CA CYS A 78 -1.72 -21.58 -0.08
C CYS A 78 -1.58 -20.10 -0.44
N ARG A 79 -0.38 -19.55 -0.23
CA ARG A 79 -0.08 -18.15 -0.55
C ARG A 79 0.62 -18.07 -1.89
N ILE A 80 0.39 -16.99 -2.62
CA ILE A 80 0.87 -16.85 -4.00
C ILE A 80 1.60 -15.51 -4.13
N ILE A 81 2.82 -15.56 -4.65
CA ILE A 81 3.61 -14.38 -5.01
C ILE A 81 3.75 -14.41 -6.53
N MET A 82 3.28 -13.35 -7.17
CA MET A 82 3.35 -13.21 -8.61
C MET A 82 4.71 -12.64 -9.00
N LEU A 83 5.32 -13.21 -10.04
CA LEU A 83 6.55 -12.74 -10.66
C LEU A 83 6.22 -12.27 -12.07
N SER A 84 6.57 -11.04 -12.43
CA SER A 84 6.26 -10.49 -13.76
C SER A 84 7.35 -9.55 -14.26
N LEU A 85 7.50 -9.41 -15.58
CA LEU A 85 8.32 -8.34 -16.16
C LEU A 85 7.59 -6.99 -16.20
N TYR A 86 6.27 -7.01 -16.04
CA TYR A 86 5.40 -5.85 -16.19
C TYR A 86 4.67 -5.57 -14.88
N ASP A 87 4.30 -4.33 -14.63
CA ASP A 87 3.55 -3.90 -13.46
C ASP A 87 2.03 -3.76 -13.73
N GLU A 88 1.63 -3.74 -15.00
CA GLU A 88 0.25 -3.55 -15.47
C GLU A 88 -0.75 -4.58 -14.91
N TYR A 89 -0.28 -5.78 -14.55
CA TYR A 89 -1.12 -6.85 -14.00
C TYR A 89 -1.26 -6.80 -12.48
N LEU A 90 -0.65 -5.83 -11.80
CA LEU A 90 -0.66 -5.75 -10.33
C LEU A 90 -2.08 -5.86 -9.78
N THR A 91 -3.01 -5.04 -10.28
CA THR A 91 -4.37 -5.01 -9.71
C THR A 91 -5.07 -6.35 -9.94
N GLU A 92 -5.05 -6.86 -11.16
CA GLU A 92 -5.75 -8.10 -11.52
C GLU A 92 -5.20 -9.31 -10.75
N ALA A 93 -3.89 -9.35 -10.53
CA ALA A 93 -3.23 -10.43 -9.81
C ALA A 93 -3.55 -10.39 -8.31
N MET A 94 -3.55 -9.20 -7.70
CA MET A 94 -3.95 -9.05 -6.30
C MET A 94 -5.44 -9.36 -6.09
N GLU A 95 -6.31 -8.98 -7.03
CA GLU A 95 -7.74 -9.31 -7.01
C GLU A 95 -8.02 -10.80 -7.19
N ALA A 96 -7.16 -11.52 -7.92
CA ALA A 96 -7.22 -12.97 -8.00
C ALA A 96 -6.84 -13.68 -6.69
N GLY A 97 -6.34 -12.93 -5.69
CA GLY A 97 -5.99 -13.42 -4.36
C GLY A 97 -4.49 -13.67 -4.17
N ALA A 98 -3.63 -13.08 -5.00
CA ALA A 98 -2.20 -13.06 -4.75
C ALA A 98 -1.90 -12.34 -3.42
N SER A 99 -0.92 -12.86 -2.69
CA SER A 99 -0.41 -12.28 -1.44
C SER A 99 0.86 -11.46 -1.69
N GLY A 100 1.44 -11.52 -2.89
CA GLY A 100 2.44 -10.54 -3.28
C GLY A 100 2.66 -10.43 -4.78
N TYR A 101 3.38 -9.39 -5.17
CA TYR A 101 3.70 -9.06 -6.55
C TYR A 101 5.13 -8.51 -6.63
N LEU A 102 6.01 -9.21 -7.35
CA LEU A 102 7.40 -8.81 -7.56
C LEU A 102 7.69 -8.72 -9.06
N LEU A 103 8.62 -7.84 -9.41
CA LEU A 103 9.16 -7.80 -10.76
C LEU A 103 10.25 -8.88 -10.93
N LYS A 104 10.38 -9.49 -12.10
CA LYS A 104 11.39 -10.55 -12.34
C LYS A 104 12.84 -10.04 -12.26
N ASP A 105 13.07 -8.73 -12.31
CA ASP A 105 14.38 -8.10 -12.09
C ASP A 105 14.70 -7.82 -10.60
N THR A 106 13.76 -8.17 -9.70
CA THR A 106 13.92 -8.04 -8.25
C THR A 106 15.14 -8.83 -7.77
N ASN A 107 15.95 -8.22 -6.90
CA ASN A 107 17.15 -8.87 -6.39
C ASN A 107 16.82 -10.03 -5.43
N ARG A 108 17.79 -10.93 -5.22
CA ARG A 108 17.63 -12.11 -4.34
C ARG A 108 17.16 -11.77 -2.92
N ALA A 109 17.73 -10.73 -2.30
CA ALA A 109 17.40 -10.39 -0.92
C ALA A 109 15.93 -9.97 -0.79
N GLU A 110 15.41 -9.25 -1.78
CA GLU A 110 14.02 -8.82 -1.81
C GLU A 110 13.06 -10.00 -2.09
N ILE A 111 13.41 -10.93 -3.00
CA ILE A 111 12.60 -12.14 -3.23
C ILE A 111 12.50 -12.99 -1.94
N THR A 112 13.64 -13.28 -1.30
CA THR A 112 13.68 -14.11 -0.09
C THR A 112 12.96 -13.44 1.09
N GLN A 113 13.11 -12.12 1.25
CA GLN A 113 12.37 -11.38 2.26
C GLN A 113 10.85 -11.37 1.99
N ALA A 114 10.44 -11.18 0.73
CA ALA A 114 9.04 -11.22 0.35
C ALA A 114 8.40 -12.58 0.66
N ILE A 115 9.12 -13.68 0.42
CA ILE A 115 8.67 -15.04 0.77
C ILE A 115 8.42 -15.14 2.28
N ARG A 116 9.36 -14.68 3.12
CA ARG A 116 9.21 -14.70 4.59
C ARG A 116 8.02 -13.86 5.05
N ASP A 117 7.90 -12.65 4.55
CA ASP A 117 6.83 -11.72 4.92
C ASP A 117 5.44 -12.26 4.52
N VAL A 118 5.33 -12.80 3.30
CA VAL A 118 4.10 -13.45 2.83
C VAL A 118 3.79 -14.69 3.65
N HIS A 119 4.77 -15.53 3.98
CA HIS A 119 4.57 -16.70 4.84
C HIS A 119 3.97 -16.30 6.21
N LEU A 120 4.39 -15.15 6.76
CA LEU A 120 3.83 -14.54 7.97
C LEU A 120 2.44 -13.90 7.78
N GLY A 121 1.85 -13.98 6.59
CA GLY A 121 0.52 -13.47 6.28
C GLY A 121 0.49 -12.00 5.83
N GLN A 122 1.64 -11.41 5.48
CA GLN A 122 1.69 -10.05 4.95
C GLN A 122 1.39 -10.01 3.46
N VAL A 123 0.98 -8.83 2.98
CA VAL A 123 0.89 -8.53 1.56
C VAL A 123 2.13 -7.75 1.13
N VAL A 124 2.82 -8.21 0.09
CA VAL A 124 4.09 -7.63 -0.36
C VAL A 124 4.02 -7.20 -1.82
N ILE A 125 4.40 -5.95 -2.12
CA ILE A 125 4.52 -5.44 -3.49
C ILE A 125 5.95 -4.89 -3.62
N SER A 126 6.70 -5.36 -4.62
CA SER A 126 8.13 -5.01 -4.76
C SER A 126 8.35 -3.52 -4.89
N GLY A 127 9.51 -3.06 -4.38
CA GLY A 127 9.95 -1.67 -4.42
C GLY A 127 10.04 -1.09 -5.83
N GLY A 128 10.34 -1.94 -6.82
CA GLY A 128 10.48 -1.56 -8.23
C GLY A 128 9.17 -1.20 -8.95
N ILE A 129 8.01 -1.54 -8.39
CA ILE A 129 6.73 -1.16 -9.01
C ILE A 129 6.53 0.37 -8.96
N PRO A 130 6.27 1.01 -10.11
CA PRO A 130 5.95 2.44 -10.19
C PRO A 130 4.81 2.84 -9.26
N ALA A 131 4.94 4.03 -8.67
CA ALA A 131 3.93 4.56 -7.75
C ALA A 131 2.55 4.76 -8.42
N SER A 132 2.50 5.01 -9.73
CA SER A 132 1.25 5.07 -10.50
C SER A 132 0.47 3.76 -10.43
N SER A 133 1.14 2.64 -10.66
CA SER A 133 0.52 1.31 -10.74
C SER A 133 0.07 0.85 -9.36
N ARG A 134 0.86 1.14 -8.32
CA ARG A 134 0.45 0.94 -6.92
C ARG A 134 -0.77 1.77 -6.56
N PHE A 135 -0.78 3.04 -6.94
CA PHE A 135 -1.89 3.94 -6.65
C PHE A 135 -3.19 3.46 -7.32
N GLU A 136 -3.12 2.97 -8.56
CA GLU A 136 -4.27 2.37 -9.24
C GLU A 136 -4.83 1.14 -8.52
N TYR A 137 -3.94 0.26 -8.04
CA TYR A 137 -4.33 -0.88 -7.20
C TYR A 137 -4.99 -0.43 -5.89
N GLU A 138 -4.37 0.49 -5.14
CA GLU A 138 -4.90 0.97 -3.86
C GLU A 138 -6.29 1.60 -4.05
N ARG A 139 -6.48 2.40 -5.10
CA ARG A 139 -7.78 3.00 -5.42
C ARG A 139 -8.85 1.96 -5.75
N ARG A 140 -8.54 0.91 -6.53
CA ARG A 140 -9.49 -0.17 -6.84
C ARG A 140 -9.80 -1.02 -5.62
N PHE A 141 -8.81 -1.25 -4.76
CA PHE A 141 -8.98 -1.95 -3.50
C PHE A 141 -9.91 -1.18 -2.55
N GLU A 142 -9.75 0.14 -2.47
CA GLU A 142 -10.65 1.03 -1.72
C GLU A 142 -12.10 0.94 -2.23
N ASP A 143 -12.32 0.96 -3.56
CA ASP A 143 -13.67 0.87 -4.13
C ASP A 143 -14.38 -0.47 -3.80
N LYS A 144 -13.64 -1.57 -3.62
CA LYS A 144 -14.19 -2.90 -3.28
C LYS A 144 -14.41 -3.13 -1.78
N SER A 145 -13.62 -2.49 -0.93
CA SER A 145 -13.62 -2.75 0.52
C SER A 145 -14.68 -1.93 1.28
N ALA A 146 -15.54 -1.17 0.58
CA ALA A 146 -16.58 -0.31 1.16
C ALA A 146 -17.65 -1.00 2.05
N GLY A 147 -17.50 -2.29 2.41
CA GLY A 147 -18.23 -2.96 3.47
C GLY A 147 -17.34 -3.26 4.68
N ASP A 148 -17.62 -2.60 5.81
CA ASP A 148 -17.07 -2.87 7.17
C ASP A 148 -15.54 -2.80 7.31
N ASP A 149 -14.92 -1.83 6.63
CA ASP A 149 -13.47 -1.62 6.62
C ASP A 149 -12.92 -1.21 7.99
N ILE A 150 -12.27 -2.14 8.69
CA ILE A 150 -11.37 -1.84 9.80
C ILE A 150 -10.02 -1.38 9.22
N LEU A 151 -9.77 -0.07 9.30
CA LEU A 151 -8.60 0.58 8.73
C LEU A 151 -7.45 0.64 9.74
N ARG A 152 -6.21 0.54 9.25
CA ARG A 152 -4.97 0.76 10.02
C ARG A 152 -4.26 2.04 9.66
N ALA A 153 -4.59 2.62 8.52
CA ALA A 153 -4.13 3.93 8.11
C ALA A 153 -5.24 4.69 7.38
N VAL A 154 -5.13 6.01 7.33
CA VAL A 154 -6.03 6.86 6.55
C VAL A 154 -5.20 7.93 5.84
N GLN A 155 -5.54 8.20 4.58
CA GLN A 155 -4.98 9.30 3.82
C GLN A 155 -6.01 10.43 3.76
N LEU A 156 -5.66 11.61 4.27
CA LEU A 156 -6.49 12.80 4.19
C LEU A 156 -5.97 13.67 3.06
N VAL A 157 -6.80 13.86 2.03
CA VAL A 157 -6.50 14.68 0.86
C VAL A 157 -7.23 15.99 1.00
N MET A 158 -6.50 17.09 1.10
CA MET A 158 -7.06 18.43 1.14
C MET A 158 -6.84 19.09 -0.23
N PRO A 159 -7.89 19.61 -0.86
CA PRO A 159 -7.75 20.33 -2.12
C PRO A 159 -7.19 21.74 -1.90
N PRO A 160 -6.49 22.33 -2.88
CA PRO A 160 -6.03 23.72 -2.81
C PRO A 160 -7.20 24.72 -2.91
N PRO A 161 -7.05 25.95 -2.41
CA PRO A 161 -5.92 26.47 -1.63
C PRO A 161 -6.02 26.07 -0.15
N ILE A 162 -4.87 25.77 0.48
CA ILE A 162 -4.80 25.39 1.89
C ILE A 162 -3.94 26.40 2.66
N ASP A 163 -4.51 27.04 3.66
CA ASP A 163 -3.74 27.86 4.58
C ASP A 163 -2.90 27.00 5.53
N ALA A 164 -1.62 27.34 5.71
CA ALA A 164 -0.69 26.54 6.49
C ALA A 164 -1.05 26.49 7.98
N MET A 165 -1.63 27.57 8.55
CA MET A 165 -2.03 27.57 9.95
C MET A 165 -3.26 26.68 10.17
N GLN A 166 -4.25 26.78 9.27
CA GLN A 166 -5.43 25.92 9.30
C GLN A 166 -5.06 24.45 9.19
N LEU A 167 -4.11 24.13 8.30
CA LEU A 167 -3.58 22.79 8.14
C LEU A 167 -2.96 22.27 9.44
N MET A 168 -2.17 23.10 10.14
CA MET A 168 -1.54 22.68 11.38
C MET A 168 -2.53 22.46 12.52
N GLU A 169 -3.52 23.34 12.68
CA GLU A 169 -4.58 23.18 13.67
C GLU A 169 -5.37 21.90 13.41
N PHE A 170 -5.71 21.66 12.14
CA PHE A 170 -6.38 20.44 11.72
C PHE A 170 -5.55 19.20 12.06
N ILE A 171 -4.26 19.14 11.70
CA ILE A 171 -3.39 17.99 11.98
C ILE A 171 -3.33 17.68 13.49
N GLN A 172 -3.13 18.71 14.32
CA GLN A 172 -3.06 18.54 15.77
C GLN A 172 -4.36 17.95 16.33
N ARG A 173 -5.51 18.46 15.88
CA ARG A 173 -6.83 17.96 16.31
C ARG A 173 -7.09 16.55 15.79
N VAL A 174 -6.69 16.24 14.56
CA VAL A 174 -6.89 14.90 13.97
C VAL A 174 -6.13 13.84 14.76
N ASP A 175 -4.88 14.10 15.13
CA ASP A 175 -4.08 13.15 15.92
C ASP A 175 -4.74 12.86 17.28
N GLU A 176 -5.32 13.88 17.94
CA GLU A 176 -6.10 13.73 19.18
C GLU A 176 -7.39 12.91 18.97
N VAL A 177 -8.19 13.26 17.95
CA VAL A 177 -9.54 12.73 17.74
C VAL A 177 -9.53 11.30 17.19
N LEU A 178 -8.65 11.03 16.22
CA LEU A 178 -8.52 9.71 15.60
C LEU A 178 -7.61 8.78 16.41
N GLY A 179 -6.79 9.31 17.32
CA GLY A 179 -5.74 8.53 17.96
C GLY A 179 -4.76 8.02 16.89
N SER A 180 -4.28 8.95 16.06
CA SER A 180 -3.38 8.65 14.95
C SER A 180 -1.98 9.18 15.19
N ARG A 181 -1.08 8.81 14.28
CA ARG A 181 0.25 9.42 14.14
C ARG A 181 0.48 9.76 12.70
N MET A 182 0.87 11.00 12.44
CA MET A 182 1.31 11.39 11.11
C MET A 182 2.57 10.62 10.70
N VAL A 183 2.50 9.98 9.54
CA VAL A 183 3.60 9.22 8.93
C VAL A 183 4.32 10.05 7.90
N GLN A 184 3.55 10.75 7.06
CA GLN A 184 4.07 11.60 6.02
C GLN A 184 3.02 12.64 5.61
N MET A 185 3.53 13.73 5.05
CA MET A 185 2.73 14.77 4.42
C MET A 185 3.39 15.11 3.09
N VAL A 186 2.60 15.27 2.03
CA VAL A 186 3.06 15.55 0.66
C VAL A 186 2.12 16.56 0.02
N GLY A 187 2.63 17.71 -0.41
CA GLY A 187 1.86 18.70 -1.16
C GLY A 187 2.05 20.14 -0.69
N SER A 188 1.56 21.09 -1.47
CA SER A 188 1.80 22.53 -1.32
C SER A 188 0.48 23.28 -1.13
N VAL A 189 0.55 24.52 -0.62
CA VAL A 189 -0.59 25.45 -0.50
C VAL A 189 -1.35 25.56 -1.82
N ASN A 190 -0.63 25.58 -2.95
CA ASN A 190 -1.20 25.81 -4.28
C ASN A 190 -1.68 24.54 -4.98
N ASP A 191 -1.12 23.38 -4.64
CA ASP A 191 -1.39 22.12 -5.35
C ASP A 191 -2.33 21.20 -4.57
N GLY A 192 -2.54 21.47 -3.28
CA GLY A 192 -3.24 20.59 -2.33
C GLY A 192 -2.26 19.84 -1.44
N THR A 193 -2.77 19.18 -0.41
CA THR A 193 -1.94 18.45 0.57
C THR A 193 -2.53 17.08 0.83
N VAL A 194 -1.68 16.06 0.85
CA VAL A 194 -2.02 14.69 1.27
C VAL A 194 -1.29 14.41 2.58
N ILE A 195 -2.02 13.95 3.58
CA ILE A 195 -1.46 13.51 4.86
C ILE A 195 -1.77 12.04 5.03
N THR A 196 -0.74 11.25 5.30
CA THR A 196 -0.92 9.83 5.65
C THR A 196 -0.77 9.67 7.15
N LEU A 197 -1.81 9.11 7.77
CA LEU A 197 -1.92 8.90 9.20
C LEU A 197 -1.97 7.40 9.49
N SER A 198 -1.15 6.93 10.43
CA SER A 198 -1.23 5.59 10.99
C SER A 198 -2.16 5.60 12.20
N LEU A 199 -3.13 4.70 12.25
CA LEU A 199 -4.07 4.61 13.37
C LEU A 199 -3.47 3.74 14.47
N ILE A 200 -3.45 4.25 15.70
CA ILE A 200 -2.92 3.49 16.85
C ILE A 200 -3.76 2.23 17.10
N LYS A 201 -5.08 2.34 16.88
CA LYS A 201 -6.03 1.22 16.95
C LYS A 201 -6.72 1.06 15.59
N PRO A 202 -6.90 -0.18 15.11
CA PRO A 202 -7.72 -0.41 13.93
C PRO A 202 -9.12 0.17 14.13
N THR A 203 -9.57 1.04 13.23
CA THR A 203 -10.81 1.84 13.40
C THR A 203 -11.66 1.73 12.15
N SER A 204 -12.99 1.63 12.30
CA SER A 204 -13.89 1.54 11.15
C SER A 204 -13.90 2.83 10.33
N LEU A 205 -14.11 2.75 9.01
CA LEU A 205 -14.29 3.93 8.17
C LEU A 205 -15.45 4.81 8.67
N ALA A 206 -16.57 4.20 9.09
CA ALA A 206 -17.73 4.93 9.61
C ALA A 206 -17.37 5.77 10.85
N ASP A 207 -16.62 5.19 11.79
CA ASP A 207 -16.17 5.90 13.00
C ASP A 207 -15.22 7.04 12.66
N ILE A 208 -14.28 6.83 11.74
CA ILE A 208 -13.37 7.88 11.27
C ILE A 208 -14.17 9.04 10.66
N LEU A 209 -15.11 8.74 9.77
CA LEU A 209 -15.93 9.76 9.11
C LEU A 209 -16.79 10.53 10.10
N ASN A 210 -17.43 9.84 11.05
CA ASN A 210 -18.23 10.49 12.08
C ASN A 210 -17.38 11.43 12.94
N LYS A 211 -16.23 10.96 13.40
CA LYS A 211 -15.27 11.77 14.17
C LYS A 211 -14.79 13.00 13.41
N LEU A 212 -14.46 12.86 12.12
CA LEU A 212 -14.03 13.98 11.28
C LEU A 212 -15.17 14.98 11.04
N ARG A 213 -16.42 14.53 10.88
CA ARG A 213 -17.59 15.41 10.69
C ARG A 213 -17.91 16.24 11.93
N GLU A 214 -17.60 15.74 13.12
CA GLU A 214 -17.78 16.47 14.39
C GLU A 214 -16.74 17.59 14.59
N MET A 215 -15.66 17.60 13.81
CA MET A 215 -14.60 18.60 13.94
C MET A 215 -15.06 19.97 13.41
N PRO A 216 -14.87 21.06 14.19
CA PRO A 216 -15.31 22.39 13.77
C PRO A 216 -14.55 22.90 12.54
N GLU A 217 -13.32 22.46 12.30
CA GLU A 217 -12.45 22.86 11.19
C GLU A 217 -12.90 22.26 9.85
N VAL A 218 -13.64 21.15 9.86
CA VAL A 218 -14.06 20.43 8.66
C VAL A 218 -15.31 21.07 8.07
N ALA A 219 -15.25 21.43 6.78
CA ALA A 219 -16.36 21.96 6.01
C ALA A 219 -17.13 20.84 5.28
N GLU A 220 -16.39 19.96 4.61
CA GLU A 220 -16.94 18.91 3.77
C GLU A 220 -16.00 17.69 3.79
N ILE A 221 -16.60 16.50 3.69
CA ILE A 221 -15.88 15.23 3.55
C ILE A 221 -16.45 14.47 2.35
N VAL A 222 -15.57 14.06 1.44
CA VAL A 222 -15.93 13.20 0.30
C VAL A 222 -15.10 11.92 0.38
N GLU A 223 -15.78 10.79 0.51
CA GLU A 223 -15.14 9.46 0.59
C GLU A 223 -14.46 9.05 -0.71
N LYS A 224 -14.88 9.61 -1.85
CA LYS A 224 -14.32 9.32 -3.16
C LYS A 224 -13.60 10.53 -3.71
N ILE A 225 -12.29 10.42 -3.88
CA ILE A 225 -11.49 11.51 -4.43
C ILE A 225 -11.91 11.76 -5.90
N PRO A 226 -12.30 13.00 -6.24
CA PRO A 226 -12.67 13.34 -7.61
C PRO A 226 -11.45 13.16 -8.54
N ALA A 227 -11.71 12.80 -9.79
CA ALA A 227 -10.68 12.55 -10.81
C ALA A 227 -10.02 13.85 -11.35
N GLN A 228 -9.70 14.79 -10.46
CA GLN A 228 -8.93 15.98 -10.81
C GLN A 228 -7.44 15.62 -10.93
N GLU A 229 -6.81 16.03 -12.02
CA GLU A 229 -5.43 15.66 -12.37
C GLU A 229 -4.41 16.05 -11.29
N ASN A 230 -4.58 17.23 -10.66
CA ASN A 230 -3.69 17.72 -9.61
C ASN A 230 -3.73 16.86 -8.34
N LEU A 231 -4.93 16.50 -7.86
CA LEU A 231 -5.09 15.67 -6.65
C LEU A 231 -4.56 14.25 -6.86
N LEU A 232 -4.80 13.69 -8.06
CA LEU A 232 -4.25 12.39 -8.45
C LEU A 232 -2.72 12.42 -8.52
N GLY A 233 -2.13 13.51 -9.03
CA GLY A 233 -0.68 13.71 -9.04
C GLY A 233 -0.08 13.72 -7.63
N LEU A 234 -0.74 14.37 -6.66
CA LEU A 234 -0.30 14.39 -5.27
C LEU A 234 -0.37 13.02 -4.60
N LEU A 235 -1.45 12.28 -4.82
CA LEU A 235 -1.59 10.93 -4.29
C LEU A 235 -0.55 9.97 -4.84
N LYS A 236 -0.27 10.03 -6.15
CA LYS A 236 0.83 9.28 -6.76
C LYS A 236 2.18 9.58 -6.10
N LYS A 237 2.45 10.86 -5.78
CA LYS A 237 3.65 11.26 -5.05
C LYS A 237 3.67 10.71 -3.62
N ALA A 238 2.54 10.74 -2.91
CA ALA A 238 2.42 10.19 -1.56
C ALA A 238 2.66 8.67 -1.51
N VAL A 239 2.15 7.94 -2.50
CA VAL A 239 2.38 6.48 -2.63
C VAL A 239 3.83 6.17 -3.00
N ALA A 240 4.51 7.04 -3.75
CA ALA A 240 5.92 6.86 -4.09
C ALA A 240 6.85 6.94 -2.87
N ILE A 241 6.51 7.77 -1.87
CA ILE A 241 7.35 8.09 -0.71
C ILE A 241 7.07 7.15 0.48
N ARG A 242 6.29 6.08 0.25
CA ARG A 242 5.67 5.23 1.29
C ARG A 242 6.64 4.84 2.42
N ARG A 243 6.34 5.35 3.63
CA ARG A 243 7.01 4.99 4.89
C ARG A 243 6.24 3.97 5.74
N LEU A 244 5.00 3.67 5.37
CA LEU A 244 4.16 2.68 6.02
C LEU A 244 4.28 1.31 5.35
N LYS A 245 4.31 0.25 6.16
CA LYS A 245 4.11 -1.12 5.66
C LYS A 245 2.73 -1.23 4.98
N PRO A 246 2.57 -2.10 3.95
CA PRO A 246 1.26 -2.33 3.33
C PRO A 246 0.21 -2.71 4.37
N CYS A 247 -0.88 -1.95 4.46
CA CYS A 247 -1.98 -2.19 5.40
C CYS A 247 -3.30 -1.64 4.85
N PRO A 248 -4.47 -2.09 5.36
CA PRO A 248 -5.77 -1.54 4.98
C PRO A 248 -5.81 -0.03 5.25
N GLN A 249 -5.96 0.74 4.18
CA GLN A 249 -6.01 2.19 4.20
C GLN A 249 -7.08 2.72 3.25
N LYS A 250 -7.64 3.89 3.57
CA LYS A 250 -8.60 4.62 2.73
C LYS A 250 -8.17 6.05 2.55
N SER A 251 -8.45 6.59 1.37
CA SER A 251 -8.18 7.97 1.03
C SER A 251 -9.46 8.78 1.04
N ILE A 252 -9.49 9.84 1.86
CA ILE A 252 -10.67 10.66 2.14
C ILE A 252 -10.34 12.10 1.75
N LEU A 253 -11.20 12.72 0.94
CA LEU A 253 -11.10 14.14 0.66
C LEU A 253 -11.70 14.93 1.83
N VAL A 254 -10.94 15.87 2.37
CA VAL A 254 -11.38 16.74 3.47
C VAL A 254 -11.19 18.19 3.05
N THR A 255 -12.28 18.95 3.04
CA THR A 255 -12.24 20.40 2.83
C THR A 255 -12.33 21.10 4.18
N LEU A 256 -11.40 22.00 4.45
CA LEU A 256 -11.37 22.79 5.68
C LEU A 256 -12.19 24.07 5.50
N LYS A 257 -12.83 24.55 6.58
CA LYS A 257 -13.54 25.85 6.58
C LYS A 257 -12.52 26.97 6.41
N GLN A 258 -12.79 27.92 5.52
CA GLN A 258 -11.99 29.15 5.42
C GLN A 258 -12.29 30.06 6.62
N ASP A 259 -11.32 30.25 7.52
CA ASP A 259 -11.43 31.21 8.62
C ASP A 259 -10.56 32.44 8.30
N ARG A 260 -11.20 33.60 8.11
CA ARG A 260 -10.54 34.86 7.72
C ARG A 260 -9.86 35.58 8.90
N ARG A 261 -9.68 34.92 10.06
CA ARG A 261 -9.34 35.60 11.33
C ARG A 261 -7.85 35.69 11.66
N PHE A 262 -6.95 35.02 10.96
CA PHE A 262 -5.53 35.01 11.38
C PHE A 262 -4.67 36.03 10.65
N LYS A 263 -4.30 37.09 11.39
CA LYS A 263 -3.19 38.00 11.07
C LYS A 263 -1.88 37.38 11.56
N LEU A 264 -0.82 37.62 10.78
CA LEU A 264 0.57 37.16 10.85
C LEU A 264 1.34 37.44 12.18
N GLY A 265 0.79 37.10 13.36
CA GLY A 265 1.31 37.57 14.65
C GLY A 265 1.46 36.54 15.79
N SER A 266 1.05 35.28 15.61
CA SER A 266 1.04 34.28 16.70
C SER A 266 1.92 33.08 16.38
N TYR A 267 3.23 33.30 16.21
CA TYR A 267 4.23 32.24 16.00
C TYR A 267 5.05 31.90 17.27
N LEU A 268 4.77 32.57 18.40
CA LEU A 268 5.46 32.35 19.67
C LEU A 268 4.79 31.18 20.43
N GLY A 269 5.34 29.97 20.29
CA GLY A 269 4.89 28.78 21.03
C GLY A 269 4.76 27.50 20.23
N LEU A 270 5.04 27.53 18.93
CA LEU A 270 4.94 26.37 18.06
C LEU A 270 6.07 25.37 18.35
N SER A 271 5.72 24.07 18.39
CA SER A 271 6.71 23.01 18.57
C SER A 271 7.71 22.97 17.39
N ALA A 272 8.90 22.38 17.59
CA ALA A 272 9.89 22.24 16.52
C ALA A 272 9.33 21.51 15.28
N LEU A 273 8.42 20.55 15.49
CA LEU A 273 7.70 19.88 14.42
C LEU A 273 6.79 20.85 13.65
N THR A 274 6.04 21.69 14.37
CA THR A 274 5.14 22.69 13.79
C THR A 274 5.89 23.74 12.97
N LEU A 275 7.06 24.19 13.44
CA LEU A 275 7.93 25.10 12.68
C LEU A 275 8.50 24.42 11.42
N THR A 276 8.87 23.13 11.51
CA THR A 276 9.38 22.37 10.36
C THR A 276 8.31 22.18 9.30
N VAL A 277 7.07 21.87 9.70
CA VAL A 277 5.93 21.74 8.78
C VAL A 277 5.59 23.07 8.12
N LEU A 278 5.51 24.14 8.91
CA LEU A 278 5.27 25.49 8.39
C LEU A 278 6.35 25.90 7.38
N PHE A 279 7.62 25.64 7.68
CA PHE A 279 8.74 25.95 6.79
C PHE A 279 8.72 25.09 5.50
N ALA A 280 8.35 23.81 5.60
CA ALA A 280 8.24 22.90 4.45
C ALA A 280 7.09 23.28 3.49
N VAL A 281 5.93 23.67 4.04
CA VAL A 281 4.76 24.14 3.29
C VAL A 281 5.04 25.48 2.60
N ILE A 282 5.69 26.42 3.30
CA ILE A 282 5.99 27.76 2.76
C ILE A 282 7.09 27.70 1.69
N ASN A 283 8.14 26.90 1.86
CA ASN A 283 9.28 26.86 0.94
C ASN A 283 9.11 25.91 -0.25
N ASN A 284 7.94 25.29 -0.42
CA ASN A 284 7.69 24.33 -1.51
C ASN A 284 8.64 23.10 -1.46
N VAL A 285 9.22 22.82 -0.28
CA VAL A 285 10.14 21.69 -0.03
C VAL A 285 9.46 20.77 0.97
N ILE A 286 8.61 19.88 0.49
CA ILE A 286 7.87 18.98 1.37
C ILE A 286 8.67 17.70 1.58
N GLN A 287 9.51 17.71 2.62
CA GLN A 287 10.05 16.48 3.20
C GLN A 287 10.17 16.67 4.71
N ILE A 288 9.17 16.17 5.45
CA ILE A 288 9.23 16.14 6.91
C ILE A 288 9.41 14.70 7.31
N SER A 289 10.64 14.39 7.69
CA SER A 289 10.99 13.20 8.44
C SER A 289 10.81 13.50 9.92
N SER A 290 9.74 13.01 10.55
CA SER A 290 9.81 12.75 11.98
C SER A 290 10.44 11.36 12.18
N LEU A 291 11.54 11.35 12.95
CA LEU A 291 12.17 10.16 13.54
C LEU A 291 11.20 9.42 14.46
#